data_AF-A0A7X4H5V2-F1
#
_entry.id   AF-A0A7X4H5V2-F1
#
_cell.length_a   1.000
_cell.length_b   1.000
_cell.length_c   1.000
_cell.angle_alpha   90.00
_cell.angle_beta   90.00
_cell.angle_gamma   90.00
#
_symmetry.space_group_name_H-M   'P 1'
#
loop_
_entity.id
_entity.type
_entity.pdbx_description
1 polymer ?
#
loop_
_entity_poly.entity_id
_entity_poly.type
_entity_poly.pdbx_seq_one_letter_code
_entity_poly.pdbx_strand_id
1 'polypeptide(L)'
;MDAADLPWESIAQRILVLRGQKVLLDADLADLYGVDTRRLNEQVRRNRERFPVDFIFELSVDEIGILKSQFATSSWGGKRKTPLAFTEHGAIMAAAHGHPAAH
;
A
#
# COMPACT_ATOMS: atom_id res chain seq x y z
N MET A 1 -25.22 17.28 -8.37
CA MET A 1 -25.34 15.89 -7.87
C MET A 1 -24.02 15.66 -7.19
N ASP A 2 -23.90 16.07 -5.92
CA ASP A 2 -22.60 16.24 -5.27
C ASP A 2 -22.60 15.47 -3.96
N ALA A 3 -22.68 14.15 -4.08
CA ALA A 3 -22.11 13.28 -3.08
C ALA A 3 -20.63 13.23 -3.40
N ALA A 4 -19.83 13.92 -2.58
CA ALA A 4 -18.38 13.84 -2.60
C ALA A 4 -17.96 12.38 -2.81
N ASP A 5 -17.14 12.18 -3.84
CA ASP A 5 -16.40 10.97 -4.18
C ASP A 5 -16.12 10.16 -2.91
N LEU A 6 -16.92 9.12 -2.71
CA LEU A 6 -16.84 8.40 -1.46
C LEU A 6 -15.51 7.64 -1.50
N PRO A 7 -14.59 7.86 -0.54
CA PRO A 7 -13.24 7.31 -0.59
C PRO A 7 -13.21 5.78 -0.74
N TRP A 8 -14.31 5.08 -0.43
CA TRP A 8 -14.43 3.64 -0.62
C TRP A 8 -14.37 3.18 -2.08
N GLU A 9 -14.88 3.95 -3.05
CA GLU A 9 -14.80 3.58 -4.49
C GLU A 9 -13.35 3.66 -4.97
N SER A 10 -12.67 4.74 -4.58
CA SER A 10 -11.24 4.94 -4.82
C SER A 10 -10.38 3.89 -4.12
N ILE A 11 -10.72 3.45 -2.90
CA ILE A 11 -10.02 2.38 -2.19
C ILE A 11 -10.27 1.02 -2.86
N ALA A 12 -11.52 0.72 -3.22
CA ALA A 12 -11.89 -0.56 -3.82
C ALA A 12 -11.16 -0.82 -5.14
N GLN A 13 -10.94 0.24 -5.92
CA GLN A 13 -10.11 0.17 -7.13
C GLN A 13 -8.64 -0.10 -6.81
N ARG A 14 -8.12 0.34 -5.67
CA ARG A 14 -6.71 0.14 -5.28
C ARG A 14 -6.44 -1.21 -4.60
N ILE A 15 -7.47 -1.97 -4.26
CA ILE A 15 -7.33 -3.30 -3.66
C ILE A 15 -6.93 -4.33 -4.73
N LEU A 16 -5.80 -4.97 -4.50
CA LEU A 16 -5.25 -6.01 -5.36
C LEU A 16 -5.47 -7.38 -4.73
N VAL A 17 -5.64 -8.40 -5.56
CA VAL A 17 -5.63 -9.79 -5.08
C VAL A 17 -4.32 -10.44 -5.51
N LEU A 18 -3.42 -10.63 -4.56
CA LEU A 18 -2.10 -11.22 -4.78
C LEU A 18 -1.92 -12.40 -3.84
N ARG A 19 -1.50 -13.55 -4.40
CA ARG A 19 -1.33 -14.81 -3.65
C ARG A 19 -2.59 -15.23 -2.87
N GLY A 20 -3.77 -14.87 -3.38
CA GLY A 20 -5.06 -15.13 -2.73
C GLY A 20 -5.42 -14.17 -1.58
N GLN A 21 -4.61 -13.13 -1.34
CA GLN A 21 -4.86 -12.13 -0.29
C GLN A 21 -5.20 -10.77 -0.92
N LYS A 22 -6.14 -10.05 -0.27
CA LYS A 22 -6.41 -8.66 -0.60
C LYS A 22 -5.30 -7.78 -0.02
N VAL A 23 -4.65 -7.01 -0.88
CA VAL A 23 -3.52 -6.16 -0.52
C VAL A 23 -3.64 -4.77 -1.12
N LEU A 24 -3.06 -3.80 -0.43
CA LEU A 24 -2.88 -2.41 -0.85
C LEU A 24 -1.39 -2.13 -1.02
N LEU A 25 -1.02 -1.32 -2.01
CA LEU A 25 0.38 -0.94 -2.19
C LEU A 25 0.79 0.13 -1.18
N ASP A 26 2.08 0.22 -0.89
CA ASP A 26 2.67 1.29 -0.07
C ASP A 26 2.31 2.68 -0.56
N ALA A 27 2.23 2.86 -1.88
CA ALA A 27 1.83 4.13 -2.48
C ALA A 27 0.37 4.50 -2.16
N ASP A 28 -0.54 3.54 -2.34
CA ASP A 28 -1.97 3.72 -2.07
C ASP A 28 -2.25 3.89 -0.59
N LEU A 29 -1.61 3.08 0.25
CA LEU A 29 -1.74 3.17 1.70
C LEU A 29 -1.21 4.51 2.23
N ALA A 30 -0.10 4.99 1.67
CA ALA A 30 0.46 6.29 2.03
C ALA A 30 -0.43 7.46 1.60
N ASP A 31 -1.01 7.40 0.40
CA ASP A 31 -1.98 8.38 -0.10
C ASP A 31 -3.24 8.43 0.78
N LEU A 32 -3.77 7.26 1.16
CA LEU A 32 -4.91 7.15 2.05
C LEU A 32 -4.65 7.73 3.45
N TYR A 33 -3.43 7.54 3.97
CA TYR A 33 -3.03 8.12 5.26
C TYR A 33 -2.48 9.54 5.15
N GLY A 34 -2.37 10.12 3.95
CA GLY A 34 -1.80 11.45 3.72
C GLY A 34 -0.33 11.55 4.12
N VAL A 35 0.43 10.46 4.06
CA VAL A 35 1.86 10.39 4.42
C VAL A 35 2.72 10.11 3.20
N ASP A 36 4.01 10.42 3.28
CA ASP A 36 4.96 9.98 2.27
C ASP A 36 5.12 8.44 2.28
N THR A 37 5.05 7.83 1.10
CA THR A 37 5.37 6.40 0.90
C THR A 37 6.73 6.02 1.50
N ARG A 38 7.72 6.91 1.42
CA ARG A 38 9.05 6.70 2.03
C ARG A 38 8.96 6.65 3.55
N ARG A 39 8.17 7.53 4.19
CA ARG A 39 7.98 7.57 5.64
C ARG A 39 7.27 6.32 6.13
N LEU A 40 6.21 5.91 5.44
CA LEU A 40 5.51 4.65 5.72
C LEU A 40 6.48 3.46 5.68
N ASN A 41 7.25 3.34 4.62
CA ASN A 41 8.21 2.24 4.46
C ASN A 41 9.34 2.28 5.50
N GLU A 42 9.79 3.45 5.93
CA GLU A 42 10.77 3.57 7.02
C GLU A 42 10.18 3.09 8.35
N GLN A 43 8.95 3.49 8.68
CA GLN A 43 8.27 3.07 9.92
C GLN A 43 8.08 1.56 9.98
N VAL A 44 7.65 0.96 8.87
CA VAL A 44 7.52 -0.50 8.73
C VAL A 44 8.85 -1.20 8.93
N ARG A 45 9.94 -0.67 8.33
CA ARG A 45 11.28 -1.26 8.50
C ARG A 45 11.78 -1.14 9.93
N ARG A 46 11.51 -0.02 10.62
CA ARG A 46 11.87 0.17 12.04
C ARG A 46 11.10 -0.76 12.96
N ASN A 47 9.82 -1.02 12.66
CA ASN A 47 8.95 -1.86 13.47
C ASN A 47 8.81 -3.27 12.89
N ARG A 48 9.75 -3.74 12.06
CA ARG A 48 9.60 -5.01 11.32
C ARG A 48 9.41 -6.22 12.25
N GLU A 49 9.94 -6.16 13.47
CA GLU A 49 9.70 -7.14 14.54
C GLU A 49 8.22 -7.25 14.96
N ARG A 50 7.43 -6.19 14.76
CA ARG A 50 5.97 -6.15 15.02
C ARG A 50 5.13 -6.48 13.78
N PHE A 51 5.75 -6.57 12.61
CA PHE A 51 5.06 -6.88 11.35
C PHE A 51 5.41 -8.31 10.90
N PRO A 52 4.49 -9.28 11.07
CA PRO A 52 4.60 -10.59 10.46
C PRO A 52 4.87 -10.50 8.96
N VAL A 53 5.67 -11.43 8.43
CA VAL A 53 5.97 -11.51 6.99
C VAL A 53 4.72 -11.73 6.14
N ASP A 54 3.69 -12.36 6.71
CA ASP A 54 2.39 -12.56 6.06
C ASP A 54 1.60 -11.26 5.87
N PHE A 55 2.01 -10.16 6.51
CA PHE A 55 1.26 -8.91 6.46
C PHE A 55 1.83 -7.88 5.50
N ILE A 56 3.14 -7.96 5.25
CA ILE A 56 3.86 -7.04 4.36
C ILE A 56 4.89 -7.83 3.56
N PHE A 57 4.79 -7.76 2.23
CA PHE A 57 5.74 -8.43 1.34
C PHE A 57 6.08 -7.57 0.13
N GLU A 58 7.25 -7.81 -0.45
CA GLU A 58 7.65 -7.16 -1.71
C GLU A 58 7.02 -7.90 -2.89
N LEU A 59 6.52 -7.14 -3.86
CA LEU A 59 6.00 -7.72 -5.09
C LEU A 59 7.13 -8.27 -5.97
N SER A 60 6.89 -9.43 -6.56
CA SER A 60 7.73 -10.02 -7.58
C SER A 60 7.61 -9.25 -8.90
N VAL A 61 8.60 -9.39 -9.78
CA VAL A 61 8.59 -8.74 -11.11
C VAL A 61 7.35 -9.13 -11.92
N ASP A 62 6.91 -10.38 -11.80
CA ASP A 62 5.69 -10.89 -12.44
C ASP A 62 4.43 -10.21 -11.90
N GLU A 63 4.31 -10.13 -10.57
CA GLU A 63 3.20 -9.45 -9.89
C GLU A 63 3.13 -7.96 -10.26
N ILE A 64 4.30 -7.30 -10.41
CA ILE A 64 4.40 -5.92 -10.91
C ILE A 64 3.95 -5.81 -12.37
N GLY A 65 4.25 -6.81 -13.20
CA GLY A 65 3.81 -6.87 -14.61
C GLY A 65 2.28 -6.93 -14.72
N ILE A 66 1.66 -7.80 -13.92
CA ILE A 66 0.20 -7.92 -13.82
C ILE A 66 -0.42 -6.61 -13.35
N LEU A 67 0.19 -5.98 -12.33
CA LEU A 67 -0.26 -4.70 -11.79
C LEU A 67 -0.23 -3.58 -12.84
N LYS A 68 0.86 -3.47 -13.61
CA LYS A 68 0.99 -2.48 -14.68
C LYS A 68 -0.10 -2.64 -15.74
N SER A 69 -0.49 -3.88 -16.02
CA SER A 69 -1.53 -4.22 -16.97
C SER A 69 -2.93 -3.85 -16.46
N GLN A 70 -3.23 -4.14 -15.18
CA GLN A 70 -4.54 -3.83 -14.59
C GLN A 70 -4.74 -2.35 -14.28
N PHE A 71 -3.71 -1.67 -13.78
CA PHE A 71 -3.88 -0.33 -13.22
C PHE A 71 -3.46 0.80 -14.13
N ALA A 72 -2.84 0.51 -15.29
CA ALA A 72 -2.32 1.51 -16.23
C ALA A 72 -1.53 2.64 -15.53
N THR A 73 -0.99 2.38 -14.33
CA THR A 73 -0.33 3.39 -13.51
C THR A 73 1.11 3.51 -14.02
N SER A 74 1.26 4.35 -15.04
CA SER A 74 2.51 4.66 -15.76
C SER A 74 3.66 5.08 -14.85
N SER A 75 3.39 5.48 -13.60
CA SER A 75 4.39 5.98 -12.65
C SER A 75 5.23 4.90 -11.96
N TRP A 76 4.84 3.60 -12.03
CA TRP A 76 5.63 2.51 -11.44
C TRP A 76 6.79 2.03 -12.33
N GLY A 77 6.80 2.40 -13.61
CA GLY A 77 7.82 1.98 -14.59
C GLY A 77 9.21 2.59 -14.40
N GLY A 78 9.34 3.64 -13.59
CA GLY A 78 10.62 4.33 -13.32
C GLY A 78 11.15 4.18 -11.88
N LYS A 79 10.38 3.59 -10.96
CA LYS A 79 10.85 3.36 -9.58
C LYS A 79 11.83 2.19 -9.58
N ARG A 80 13.09 2.48 -9.24
CA ARG A 80 14.14 1.46 -8.99
C ARG A 80 13.82 0.49 -7.84
N LYS A 81 12.78 0.76 -7.06
CA LYS A 81 12.36 -0.06 -5.92
C LYS A 81 11.12 -0.84 -6.26
N THR A 82 11.05 -2.07 -5.78
CA THR A 82 9.86 -2.91 -5.70
C THR A 82 8.83 -2.27 -4.75
N PRO A 83 7.53 -2.21 -5.11
CA PRO A 83 6.48 -1.83 -4.16
C PRO A 83 6.40 -2.82 -3.01
N LEU A 84 5.94 -2.32 -1.87
CA LEU A 84 5.52 -3.16 -0.76
C LEU A 84 4.00 -3.33 -0.82
N ALA A 85 3.54 -4.56 -0.73
CA ALA A 85 2.14 -4.92 -0.60
C ALA A 85 1.81 -5.11 0.88
N PHE A 86 0.70 -4.51 1.31
CA PHE A 86 0.17 -4.58 2.67
C PHE A 86 -1.16 -5.32 2.63
N THR A 87 -1.26 -6.42 3.36
CA THR A 87 -2.56 -7.06 3.61
C THR A 87 -3.45 -6.15 4.46
N GLU A 88 -4.73 -6.49 4.58
CA GLU A 88 -5.67 -5.79 5.48
C GLU A 88 -5.11 -5.63 6.91
N HIS A 89 -4.57 -6.71 7.48
CA HIS A 89 -3.97 -6.69 8.82
C HIS A 89 -2.70 -5.82 8.87
N GLY A 90 -1.91 -5.83 7.79
CA GLY A 90 -0.75 -4.95 7.63
C GLY A 90 -1.13 -3.47 7.54
N ALA A 91 -2.22 -3.16 6.83
CA ALA A 91 -2.75 -1.81 6.71
C ALA A 91 -3.28 -1.28 8.06
N ILE A 92 -3.96 -2.12 8.83
CA ILE A 92 -4.46 -1.78 10.17
C ILE A 92 -3.29 -1.53 11.13
N MET A 93 -2.26 -2.37 11.14
CA MET A 93 -1.09 -2.13 11.99
C MET A 93 -0.27 -0.92 11.55
N ALA A 94 -0.21 -0.65 10.25
CA ALA A 94 0.40 0.58 9.74
C ALA A 94 -0.36 1.82 10.23
N ALA A 95 -1.70 1.79 10.33
CA ALA A 95 -2.48 2.85 10.96
C ALA A 95 -2.20 2.95 12.47
N ALA A 96 -2.29 1.82 13.18
CA ALA A 96 -2.21 1.77 14.63
C ALA A 96 -0.83 2.14 15.19
N HIS A 97 0.24 2.00 14.39
CA HIS A 97 1.62 2.29 14.79
C HIS A 97 2.30 3.36 13.94
N GLY A 98 1.61 3.90 12.93
CA GLY A 98 2.17 4.82 11.94
C GLY A 98 1.61 6.24 11.95
N HIS A 99 0.84 6.62 12.98
CA HIS A 99 0.55 8.03 13.23
C HIS A 99 1.76 8.70 13.92
N PRO A 100 2.58 9.52 13.22
CA PRO A 100 3.10 10.69 13.91
C PRO A 100 1.88 11.54 14.25
N ALA A 101 1.69 11.86 15.52
CA ALA A 101 0.84 12.96 15.89
C ALA A 101 1.25 14.15 15.00
N ALA A 102 0.36 14.60 14.14
CA ALA A 102 0.48 15.92 13.54
C ALA A 102 0.45 16.89 14.72
N HIS A 103 1.61 17.45 15.05
CA HIS A 103 1.73 18.54 15.99
C HIS A 103 2.67 19.60 15.43
#